data_AF-A0A2I0UTU4-F1
#
_entry.id   AF-A0A2I0UTU4-F1
#
_cell.length_a   1.000
_cell.length_b   1.000
_cell.length_c   1.000
_cell.angle_alpha   90.00
_cell.angle_beta   90.00
_cell.angle_gamma   90.00
#
_symmetry.space_group_name_H-M   'P 1'
#
loop_
_entity.id
_entity.type
_entity.pdbx_description
1 polymer ?
#
loop_
_entity_poly.entity_id
_entity_poly.type
_entity_poly.pdbx_seq_one_letter_code
_entity_poly.pdbx_strand_id
1 'polypeptide(L)'
;MSSAMANVKTEDEIILFEKEVKEFWTKLKSVYGTEQINQTLALRDSCKESIKALSEKWSKKLKEGDLMIDKIQEYRNEILQQNQCISENQDHLPKIKSNLNQEEEQNKDLSDSIQELKEELMKKKGIMSSKNKATKERVEQLCKSKVLFEERLGLEIRRIHMTSCTPPLDCIAEFQLKVRETNNFFAFVANIRKAFTALSYKQSA
;
A
#
# COMPACT_ATOMS: atom_id res chain seq x y z
N MET A 1 -139.14 19.94 -35.17
CA MET A 1 -137.83 20.63 -35.26
C MET A 1 -137.02 20.42 -33.97
N SER A 2 -136.68 19.18 -33.60
CA SER A 2 -135.93 18.92 -32.35
C SER A 2 -134.88 17.81 -32.45
N SER A 3 -134.43 17.47 -33.67
CA SER A 3 -133.42 16.42 -33.90
C SER A 3 -132.10 16.97 -34.46
N ALA A 4 -132.11 18.16 -35.09
CA ALA A 4 -130.90 18.76 -35.68
C ALA A 4 -130.01 19.54 -34.69
N MET A 5 -130.56 20.03 -33.57
CA MET A 5 -129.84 20.88 -32.60
C MET A 5 -129.08 20.08 -31.53
N ALA A 6 -129.44 18.81 -31.32
CA ALA A 6 -128.73 17.89 -30.43
C ALA A 6 -127.49 17.29 -31.12
N ASN A 7 -127.57 17.06 -32.44
CA ASN A 7 -126.51 16.39 -33.20
C ASN A 7 -125.23 17.25 -33.38
N VAL A 8 -125.37 18.58 -33.47
CA VAL A 8 -124.23 19.52 -33.60
C VAL A 8 -123.45 19.66 -32.29
N LYS A 9 -124.10 19.49 -31.13
CA LYS A 9 -123.46 19.54 -29.81
C LYS A 9 -122.63 18.29 -29.51
N THR A 10 -123.12 17.13 -29.94
CA THR A 10 -122.38 15.86 -29.83
C THR A 10 -121.15 15.81 -30.73
N GLU A 11 -121.20 16.40 -31.93
CA GLU A 11 -120.05 16.42 -32.85
C GLU A 11 -118.89 17.28 -32.32
N ASP A 12 -119.18 18.46 -31.73
CA ASP A 12 -118.17 19.34 -31.11
C ASP A 12 -117.54 18.73 -29.85
N GLU A 13 -118.32 18.00 -29.04
CA GLU A 13 -117.80 17.26 -27.87
C GLU A 13 -116.90 16.09 -28.29
N ILE A 14 -117.22 15.41 -29.41
CA ILE A 14 -116.39 14.35 -29.99
C ILE A 14 -115.07 14.93 -30.51
N ILE A 15 -115.10 16.09 -31.19
CA ILE A 15 -113.89 16.77 -31.68
C ILE A 15 -113.03 17.25 -30.51
N LEU A 16 -113.63 17.77 -29.44
CA LEU A 16 -112.92 18.17 -28.22
C LEU A 16 -112.27 16.97 -27.54
N PHE A 17 -113.00 15.85 -27.42
CA PHE A 17 -112.48 14.60 -26.86
C PHE A 17 -111.33 14.02 -27.70
N GLU A 18 -111.45 14.00 -29.02
CA GLU A 18 -110.34 13.57 -29.91
C GLU A 18 -109.09 14.44 -29.75
N LYS A 19 -109.28 15.75 -29.56
CA LYS A 19 -108.18 16.68 -29.32
C LYS A 19 -107.51 16.40 -27.98
N GLU A 20 -108.27 16.20 -26.91
CA GLU A 20 -107.74 15.85 -25.60
C GLU A 20 -107.03 14.50 -25.59
N VAL A 21 -107.57 13.50 -26.29
CA VAL A 21 -106.95 12.18 -26.43
C VAL A 21 -105.64 12.29 -27.22
N LYS A 22 -105.59 13.09 -28.29
CA LYS A 22 -104.33 13.38 -29.02
C LYS A 22 -103.33 14.11 -28.13
N GLU A 23 -103.76 15.10 -27.37
CA GLU A 23 -102.89 15.89 -26.51
C GLU A 23 -102.34 15.03 -25.35
N PHE A 24 -103.19 14.18 -24.76
CA PHE A 24 -102.80 13.16 -23.79
C PHE A 24 -101.78 12.18 -24.38
N TRP A 25 -102.04 11.63 -25.56
CA TRP A 25 -101.10 10.72 -26.23
C TRP A 25 -99.76 11.40 -26.54
N THR A 26 -99.79 12.67 -26.92
CA THR A 26 -98.56 13.44 -27.21
C THR A 26 -97.76 13.67 -25.94
N LYS A 27 -98.42 14.05 -24.84
CA LYS A 27 -97.81 14.19 -23.51
C LYS A 27 -97.23 12.86 -23.03
N LEU A 28 -98.03 11.79 -23.06
CA LEU A 28 -97.62 10.45 -22.63
C LEU A 28 -96.38 9.98 -23.41
N LYS A 29 -96.39 10.16 -24.73
CA LYS A 29 -95.28 9.77 -25.62
C LYS A 29 -94.02 10.62 -25.42
N SER A 30 -94.15 11.89 -25.05
CA SER A 30 -93.00 12.74 -24.70
C SER A 30 -92.38 12.36 -23.36
N VAL A 31 -93.20 12.12 -22.33
CA VAL A 31 -92.76 11.81 -20.96
C VAL A 31 -92.13 10.43 -20.88
N TYR A 32 -92.77 9.41 -21.47
CA TYR A 32 -92.33 8.02 -21.37
C TYR A 32 -91.40 7.59 -22.52
N GLY A 33 -91.42 8.30 -23.65
CA GLY A 33 -90.79 7.82 -24.89
C GLY A 33 -89.35 8.27 -25.11
N THR A 34 -88.99 9.52 -24.80
CA THR A 34 -87.68 10.08 -25.23
C THR A 34 -86.87 10.62 -24.05
N GLU A 35 -87.48 11.44 -23.20
CA GLU A 35 -86.80 12.07 -22.06
C GLU A 35 -86.27 11.03 -21.06
N GLN A 36 -87.11 10.08 -20.66
CA GLN A 36 -86.78 9.06 -19.67
C GLN A 36 -85.74 8.04 -20.19
N ILE A 37 -85.81 7.70 -21.48
CA ILE A 37 -84.84 6.83 -22.16
C ILE A 37 -83.47 7.54 -22.25
N ASN A 38 -83.46 8.83 -22.61
CA ASN A 38 -82.24 9.64 -22.69
C ASN A 38 -81.57 9.80 -21.31
N GLN A 39 -82.33 10.07 -20.26
CA GLN A 39 -81.80 10.13 -18.88
C GLN A 39 -81.21 8.78 -18.44
N THR A 40 -81.89 7.67 -18.76
CA THR A 40 -81.41 6.32 -18.44
C THR A 40 -80.13 5.96 -19.21
N LEU A 41 -80.02 6.38 -20.47
CA LEU A 41 -78.81 6.24 -21.28
C LEU A 41 -77.66 7.07 -20.71
N ALA A 42 -77.89 8.34 -20.38
CA ALA A 42 -76.89 9.22 -19.79
C ALA A 42 -76.35 8.70 -18.45
N LEU A 43 -77.22 8.18 -17.58
CA LEU A 43 -76.81 7.56 -16.31
C LEU A 43 -75.98 6.28 -16.54
N ARG A 44 -76.36 5.46 -17.53
CA ARG A 44 -75.59 4.27 -17.92
C ARG A 44 -74.20 4.63 -18.42
N ASP A 45 -74.11 5.63 -19.29
CA ASP A 45 -72.83 6.07 -19.86
C ASP A 45 -71.94 6.69 -18.77
N SER A 46 -72.51 7.51 -17.88
CA SER A 46 -71.81 8.03 -16.70
C SER A 46 -71.31 6.93 -15.75
N CYS A 47 -72.12 5.89 -15.52
CA CYS A 47 -71.72 4.72 -14.72
C CYS A 47 -70.56 3.96 -15.40
N LYS A 48 -70.65 3.75 -16.72
CA LYS A 48 -69.61 3.08 -17.51
C LYS A 48 -68.29 3.87 -17.49
N GLU A 49 -68.34 5.18 -17.63
CA GLU A 49 -67.17 6.06 -17.52
C GLU A 49 -66.56 6.02 -16.12
N SER A 50 -67.39 6.06 -15.08
CA SER A 50 -66.93 5.97 -13.69
C SER A 50 -66.23 4.65 -13.40
N ILE A 51 -66.79 3.52 -13.87
CA ILE A 51 -66.17 2.19 -13.75
C ILE A 51 -64.83 2.15 -14.50
N LYS A 52 -64.78 2.70 -15.72
CA LYS A 52 -63.55 2.76 -16.52
C LYS A 52 -62.47 3.57 -15.81
N ALA A 53 -62.80 4.75 -15.29
CA ALA A 53 -61.88 5.61 -14.55
C ALA A 53 -61.35 4.92 -13.27
N LEU A 54 -62.23 4.20 -12.54
CA LEU A 54 -61.80 3.42 -11.38
C LEU A 54 -60.84 2.30 -11.79
N SER A 55 -61.15 1.57 -12.85
CA SER A 55 -60.32 0.48 -13.39
C SER A 55 -58.93 0.96 -13.77
N GLU A 56 -58.83 2.08 -14.50
CA GLU A 56 -57.56 2.70 -14.88
C GLU A 56 -56.75 3.14 -13.65
N LYS A 57 -57.40 3.76 -12.66
CA LYS A 57 -56.77 4.18 -11.40
C LYS A 57 -56.20 2.99 -10.62
N TRP A 58 -56.96 1.91 -10.49
CA TRP A 58 -56.49 0.69 -9.81
C TRP A 58 -55.40 -0.03 -10.59
N SER A 59 -55.47 -0.05 -11.93
CA SER A 59 -54.41 -0.60 -12.77
C SER A 59 -53.09 0.16 -12.61
N LYS A 60 -53.14 1.50 -12.54
CA LYS A 60 -51.95 2.31 -12.28
C LYS A 60 -51.37 2.04 -10.89
N LYS A 61 -52.22 1.97 -9.87
CA LYS A 61 -51.83 1.62 -8.48
C LYS A 61 -51.17 0.24 -8.39
N LEU A 62 -51.69 -0.74 -9.12
CA LEU A 62 -51.11 -2.09 -9.16
C LEU A 62 -49.70 -2.07 -9.74
N LYS A 63 -49.50 -1.42 -10.89
CA LYS A 63 -48.17 -1.27 -11.52
C LYS A 63 -47.16 -0.54 -10.65
N GLU A 64 -47.61 0.47 -9.91
CA GLU A 64 -46.77 1.19 -8.94
C GLU A 64 -46.37 0.28 -7.76
N GLY A 65 -47.28 -0.57 -7.30
CA GLY A 65 -46.99 -1.61 -6.31
C GLY A 65 -45.97 -2.62 -6.81
N ASP A 66 -46.13 -3.12 -8.04
CA ASP A 66 -45.18 -4.06 -8.67
C ASP A 66 -43.77 -3.42 -8.75
N LEU A 67 -43.67 -2.17 -9.22
CA LEU A 67 -42.41 -1.44 -9.27
C LEU A 67 -41.77 -1.28 -7.88
N MET A 68 -42.57 -1.06 -6.85
CA MET A 68 -42.08 -0.94 -5.47
C MET A 68 -41.54 -2.27 -4.96
N ILE A 69 -42.19 -3.38 -5.30
CA ILE A 69 -41.73 -4.73 -4.97
C ILE A 69 -40.39 -5.01 -5.63
N ASP A 70 -40.25 -4.69 -6.92
CA ASP A 70 -38.99 -4.86 -7.67
C ASP A 70 -37.85 -4.09 -7.00
N LYS A 71 -38.08 -2.82 -6.63
CA LYS A 71 -37.08 -2.01 -5.90
C LYS A 71 -36.72 -2.58 -4.53
N ILE A 72 -37.68 -3.12 -3.79
CA ILE A 72 -37.40 -3.75 -2.49
C ILE A 72 -36.51 -4.98 -2.68
N GLN A 73 -36.76 -5.77 -3.72
CA GLN A 73 -35.94 -6.94 -4.03
C GLN A 73 -34.52 -6.53 -4.45
N GLU A 74 -34.38 -5.48 -5.25
CA GLU A 74 -33.08 -4.91 -5.63
C GLU A 74 -32.27 -4.50 -4.39
N TYR A 75 -32.82 -3.64 -3.52
CA TYR A 75 -32.14 -3.22 -2.31
C TYR A 75 -31.80 -4.37 -1.37
N ARG A 76 -32.68 -5.39 -1.28
CA ARG A 76 -32.39 -6.59 -0.49
C ARG A 76 -31.16 -7.32 -1.00
N ASN A 77 -31.03 -7.46 -2.32
CA ASN A 77 -29.88 -8.13 -2.94
C ASN A 77 -28.59 -7.34 -2.74
N GLU A 78 -28.64 -6.01 -2.87
CA GLU A 78 -27.50 -5.13 -2.59
C GLU A 78 -27.03 -5.26 -1.13
N ILE A 79 -27.96 -5.24 -0.18
CA ILE A 79 -27.64 -5.42 1.25
C ILE A 79 -27.02 -6.79 1.50
N LEU A 80 -27.51 -7.85 0.85
CA LEU A 80 -26.96 -9.19 0.98
C LEU A 80 -25.50 -9.24 0.50
N GLN A 81 -25.22 -8.65 -0.67
CA GLN A 81 -23.87 -8.58 -1.23
C GLN A 81 -22.92 -7.75 -0.35
N GLN A 82 -23.38 -6.61 0.16
CA GLN A 82 -22.60 -5.79 1.08
C GLN A 82 -22.26 -6.54 2.36
N ASN A 83 -23.24 -7.22 2.96
CA ASN A 83 -23.02 -8.01 4.18
C ASN A 83 -22.01 -9.13 3.97
N GLN A 84 -22.05 -9.81 2.81
CA GLN A 84 -21.07 -10.82 2.47
C GLN A 84 -19.66 -10.22 2.39
N CYS A 85 -19.49 -9.10 1.67
CA CYS A 85 -18.21 -8.42 1.56
C CYS A 85 -17.68 -7.95 2.92
N ILE A 86 -18.55 -7.45 3.80
CA ILE A 86 -18.19 -7.06 5.17
C ILE A 86 -17.69 -8.28 5.96
N SER A 87 -18.38 -9.42 5.87
CA SER A 87 -17.97 -10.66 6.55
C SER A 87 -16.58 -11.13 6.08
N GLU A 88 -16.35 -11.18 4.76
CA GLU A 88 -15.06 -11.58 4.19
C GLU A 88 -13.93 -10.67 4.66
N ASN A 89 -14.16 -9.35 4.64
CA ASN A 89 -13.19 -8.38 5.16
C ASN A 89 -12.92 -8.56 6.66
N GLN A 90 -13.95 -8.87 7.44
CA GLN A 90 -13.83 -9.10 8.88
C GLN A 90 -12.97 -10.34 9.17
N ASP A 91 -13.02 -11.37 8.32
CA ASP A 91 -12.18 -12.57 8.41
C ASP A 91 -10.73 -12.32 7.97
N HIS A 92 -10.51 -11.40 7.02
CA HIS A 92 -9.16 -11.05 6.56
C HIS A 92 -8.39 -10.14 7.53
N LEU A 93 -9.08 -9.28 8.28
CA LEU A 93 -8.47 -8.34 9.22
C LEU A 93 -7.57 -9.00 10.28
N PRO A 94 -7.97 -10.10 10.96
CA PRO A 94 -7.12 -10.81 11.91
C PRO A 94 -5.80 -11.29 11.31
N LYS A 95 -5.84 -11.81 10.07
CA LYS A 95 -4.64 -12.30 9.37
C LYS A 95 -3.68 -11.16 9.04
N ILE A 96 -4.20 -10.02 8.59
CA ILE A 96 -3.38 -8.83 8.35
C ILE A 96 -2.77 -8.34 9.67
N LYS A 97 -3.56 -8.35 10.76
CA LYS A 97 -3.10 -7.93 12.09
C LYS A 97 -1.99 -8.83 12.64
N SER A 98 -2.10 -10.16 12.51
CA SER A 98 -1.05 -11.07 12.96
C SER A 98 0.25 -10.88 12.18
N ASN A 99 0.15 -10.69 10.85
CA ASN A 99 1.32 -10.44 10.02
C ASN A 99 1.99 -9.12 10.41
N LEU A 100 1.22 -8.05 10.62
CA LEU A 100 1.77 -6.75 11.02
C LEU A 100 2.48 -6.82 12.37
N ASN A 101 1.91 -7.52 13.34
CA ASN A 101 2.56 -7.74 14.64
C ASN A 101 3.88 -8.51 14.51
N GLN A 102 3.92 -9.54 13.65
CA GLN A 102 5.13 -10.32 13.40
C GLN A 102 6.22 -9.46 12.74
N GLU A 103 5.87 -8.66 11.74
CA GLU A 103 6.81 -7.73 11.09
C GLU A 103 7.30 -6.65 12.05
N GLU A 104 6.46 -6.20 12.99
CA GLU A 104 6.87 -5.26 14.04
C GLU A 104 7.92 -5.87 14.98
N GLU A 105 7.75 -7.14 15.37
CA GLU A 105 8.71 -7.87 16.20
C GLU A 105 10.05 -8.06 15.47
N GLN A 106 10.01 -8.49 14.19
CA GLN A 106 11.23 -8.61 13.38
C GLN A 106 11.97 -7.28 13.21
N ASN A 107 11.24 -6.17 13.06
CA ASN A 107 11.86 -4.84 12.98
C ASN A 107 12.57 -4.44 14.28
N LYS A 108 12.03 -4.83 15.45
CA LYS A 108 12.69 -4.60 16.75
C LYS A 108 13.99 -5.42 16.84
N ASP A 109 13.94 -6.71 16.51
CA ASP A 109 15.11 -7.58 16.53
C ASP A 109 16.24 -7.08 15.61
N LEU A 110 15.88 -6.62 14.40
CA LEU A 110 16.81 -6.03 13.45
C LEU A 110 17.40 -4.71 13.97
N SER A 111 16.58 -3.86 14.59
CA SER A 111 17.03 -2.61 15.20
C SER A 111 18.06 -2.86 16.31
N ASP A 112 17.79 -3.83 17.18
CA ASP A 112 18.67 -4.20 18.28
C ASP A 112 20.01 -4.76 17.74
N SER A 113 19.94 -5.63 16.73
CA SER A 113 21.12 -6.17 16.05
C SER A 113 21.99 -5.08 15.40
N ILE A 114 21.36 -4.10 14.75
CA ILE A 114 22.06 -2.95 14.15
C ILE A 114 22.77 -2.13 15.22
N GLN A 115 22.13 -1.92 16.37
CA GLN A 115 22.71 -1.17 17.48
C GLN A 115 23.94 -1.89 18.06
N GLU A 116 23.84 -3.20 18.31
CA GLU A 116 24.96 -4.00 18.82
C GLU A 116 26.17 -3.97 17.88
N LEU A 117 25.94 -4.21 16.58
CA LEU A 117 27.00 -4.16 15.57
C LEU A 117 27.68 -2.78 15.48
N LYS A 118 26.91 -1.70 15.66
CA LYS A 118 27.44 -0.34 15.68
C LYS A 118 28.36 -0.11 16.90
N GLU A 119 27.99 -0.62 18.06
CA GLU A 119 28.82 -0.54 19.26
C GLU A 119 30.12 -1.34 19.13
N GLU A 120 30.03 -2.56 18.59
CA GLU A 120 31.21 -3.40 18.33
C GLU A 120 32.18 -2.73 17.34
N LEU A 121 31.66 -2.15 16.27
CA LEU A 121 32.45 -1.42 15.28
C LEU A 121 33.20 -0.26 15.94
N MET A 122 32.52 0.53 16.79
CA MET A 122 33.14 1.63 17.52
C MET A 122 34.24 1.15 18.47
N LYS A 123 34.00 0.06 19.22
CA LYS A 123 35.02 -0.57 20.09
C LYS A 123 36.25 -1.00 19.28
N LYS A 124 36.05 -1.70 18.15
CA LYS A 124 37.13 -2.16 17.28
C LYS A 124 37.94 -1.00 16.68
N LYS A 125 37.27 0.07 16.25
CA LYS A 125 37.93 1.29 15.75
C LYS A 125 38.81 1.95 16.82
N GLY A 126 38.33 1.99 18.07
CA GLY A 126 39.10 2.48 19.22
C GLY A 126 40.39 1.68 19.45
N ILE A 127 40.29 0.35 19.46
CA ILE A 127 41.45 -0.56 19.63
C ILE A 127 42.46 -0.41 18.48
N MET A 128 42.00 -0.29 17.23
CA MET A 128 42.91 -0.09 16.10
C MET A 128 43.65 1.25 16.19
N SER A 129 42.98 2.31 16.63
CA SER A 129 43.59 3.63 16.80
C SER A 129 44.71 3.61 17.85
N SER A 130 44.44 3.05 19.04
CA SER A 130 45.43 2.96 20.11
C SER A 130 46.62 2.06 19.72
N LYS A 131 46.35 0.93 19.06
CA LYS A 131 47.40 0.03 18.55
C LYS A 131 48.27 0.71 17.50
N ASN A 132 47.69 1.44 16.55
CA ASN A 132 48.44 2.15 15.52
C ASN A 132 49.32 3.25 16.12
N LYS A 133 48.82 3.98 17.13
CA LYS A 133 49.61 4.96 17.86
C LYS A 133 50.82 4.33 18.55
N ALA A 134 50.61 3.24 19.28
CA ALA A 134 51.69 2.52 19.96
C ALA A 134 52.74 1.97 18.97
N THR A 135 52.32 1.45 17.81
CA THR A 135 53.24 1.01 16.76
C THR A 135 54.04 2.18 16.18
N LYS A 136 53.40 3.32 15.91
CA LYS A 136 54.08 4.52 15.40
C LYS A 136 55.16 5.00 16.37
N GLU A 137 54.84 5.09 17.66
CA GLU A 137 55.79 5.50 18.71
C GLU A 137 56.97 4.51 18.82
N ARG A 138 56.71 3.21 18.75
CA ARG A 138 57.77 2.18 18.74
C ARG A 138 58.70 2.31 17.55
N VAL A 139 58.14 2.53 16.35
CA VAL A 139 58.92 2.72 15.12
C VAL A 139 59.77 3.98 15.22
N GLU A 140 59.19 5.09 15.68
CA GLU A 140 59.92 6.34 15.87
C GLU A 140 61.10 6.17 16.83
N GLN A 141 60.88 5.46 17.95
CA GLN A 141 61.94 5.19 18.92
C GLN A 141 63.05 4.29 18.34
N LEU A 142 62.68 3.26 17.56
CA LEU A 142 63.66 2.40 16.89
C LEU A 142 64.46 3.18 15.83
N CYS A 143 63.82 4.07 15.07
CA CYS A 143 64.50 4.94 14.12
C CYS A 143 65.50 5.88 14.82
N LYS A 144 65.10 6.50 15.94
CA LYS A 144 66.02 7.32 16.76
C LYS A 144 67.22 6.52 17.24
N SER A 145 66.99 5.33 17.79
CA SER A 145 68.07 4.43 18.22
C SER A 145 68.99 4.03 17.07
N LYS A 146 68.44 3.70 15.89
CA LYS A 146 69.23 3.38 14.69
C LYS A 146 70.21 4.50 14.37
N VAL A 147 69.71 5.73 14.23
CA VAL A 147 70.54 6.91 13.90
C VAL A 147 71.62 7.12 14.95
N LEU A 148 71.25 7.09 16.24
CA LEU A 148 72.21 7.26 17.33
C LEU A 148 73.33 6.22 17.33
N PHE A 149 73.01 4.95 17.06
CA PHE A 149 74.03 3.90 17.00
C PHE A 149 74.88 3.99 15.73
N GLU A 150 74.28 4.34 14.60
CA GLU A 150 75.00 4.55 13.34
C GLU A 150 76.03 5.68 13.49
N GLU A 151 75.64 6.81 14.09
CA GLU A 151 76.52 7.95 14.36
C GLU A 151 77.61 7.63 15.39
N ARG A 152 77.24 7.07 16.56
CA ARG A 152 78.19 6.84 17.66
C ARG A 152 79.16 5.71 17.38
N LEU A 153 78.71 4.68 16.67
CA LEU A 153 79.57 3.55 16.32
C LEU A 153 80.29 3.78 14.99
N GLY A 154 79.82 4.70 14.13
CA GLY A 154 80.32 4.83 12.76
C GLY A 154 80.10 3.54 11.96
N LEU A 155 78.99 2.84 12.21
CA LEU A 155 78.69 1.53 11.64
C LEU A 155 77.24 1.48 11.16
N GLU A 156 77.06 1.27 9.87
CA GLU A 156 75.76 1.03 9.26
C GLU A 156 75.59 -0.47 8.95
N ILE A 157 74.53 -1.08 9.51
CA ILE A 157 74.19 -2.48 9.23
C ILE A 157 73.03 -2.50 8.24
N ARG A 158 73.27 -3.08 7.06
CA ARG A 158 72.25 -3.30 6.03
C ARG A 158 71.98 -4.79 5.88
N ARG A 159 70.74 -5.15 5.58
CA ARG A 159 70.35 -6.54 5.30
C ARG A 159 70.80 -6.91 3.87
N ILE A 160 72.05 -7.34 3.75
CA ILE A 160 72.64 -7.88 2.51
C ILE A 160 73.33 -9.22 2.81
N HIS A 161 73.40 -10.11 1.83
CA HIS A 161 74.25 -11.30 1.94
C HIS A 161 75.71 -10.86 1.84
N MET A 162 76.60 -11.43 2.67
CA MET A 162 78.03 -11.09 2.64
C MET A 162 78.65 -11.64 1.35
N THR A 163 78.70 -10.81 0.32
CA THR A 163 79.23 -11.18 -1.00
C THR A 163 80.66 -10.69 -1.22
N SER A 164 81.13 -9.70 -0.43
CA SER A 164 82.48 -9.14 -0.56
C SER A 164 82.94 -8.40 0.71
N CYS A 165 84.24 -8.15 0.81
CA CYS A 165 84.86 -7.30 1.82
C CYS A 165 85.75 -6.28 1.09
N THR A 166 85.45 -4.99 1.22
CA THR A 166 86.19 -3.92 0.56
C THR A 166 86.58 -2.85 1.57
N PRO A 167 87.88 -2.51 1.72
CA PRO A 167 89.04 -3.20 1.14
C PRO A 167 89.17 -4.66 1.62
N PRO A 168 89.91 -5.53 0.90
CA PRO A 168 90.12 -6.92 1.32
C PRO A 168 90.81 -7.02 2.68
N LEU A 169 90.38 -7.97 3.50
CA LEU A 169 91.00 -8.31 4.78
C LEU A 169 91.45 -9.77 4.75
N ASP A 170 92.75 -10.02 4.90
CA ASP A 170 93.30 -11.38 4.86
C ASP A 170 92.71 -12.30 5.96
N CYS A 171 92.30 -11.72 7.10
CA CYS A 171 91.72 -12.42 8.23
C CYS A 171 90.18 -12.61 8.15
N ILE A 172 89.51 -12.17 7.07
CA ILE A 172 88.04 -12.20 7.00
C ILE A 172 87.46 -13.62 7.01
N ALA A 173 88.13 -14.58 6.35
CA ALA A 173 87.69 -15.96 6.28
C ALA A 173 87.73 -16.64 7.66
N GLU A 174 88.76 -16.35 8.45
CA GLU A 174 88.90 -16.83 9.82
C GLU A 174 87.76 -16.27 10.70
N PHE A 175 87.49 -14.96 10.59
CA PHE A 175 86.39 -14.33 11.34
C PHE A 175 85.03 -14.93 10.94
N GLN A 176 84.79 -15.19 9.65
CA GLN A 176 83.57 -15.83 9.17
C GLN A 176 83.39 -17.27 9.69
N LEU A 177 84.48 -18.04 9.79
CA LEU A 177 84.44 -19.36 10.41
C LEU A 177 84.10 -19.24 11.90
N LYS A 178 84.81 -18.37 12.61
CA LYS A 178 84.65 -18.19 14.06
C LYS A 178 83.28 -17.67 14.45
N VAL A 179 82.65 -16.79 13.67
CA VAL A 179 81.28 -16.32 13.94
C VAL A 179 80.25 -17.43 13.69
N ARG A 180 80.48 -18.31 12.70
CA ARG A 180 79.62 -19.49 12.48
C ARG A 180 79.71 -20.48 13.63
N GLU A 181 80.89 -20.67 14.21
CA GLU A 181 81.11 -21.57 15.34
C GLU A 181 80.58 -21.01 16.66
N THR A 182 80.80 -19.72 16.92
CA THR A 182 80.52 -19.11 18.24
C THR A 182 79.19 -18.36 18.32
N ASN A 183 78.57 -18.06 17.17
CA ASN A 183 77.41 -17.15 17.05
C ASN A 183 77.61 -15.79 17.76
N ASN A 184 78.85 -15.37 17.98
CA ASN A 184 79.17 -14.13 18.68
C ASN A 184 79.36 -12.99 17.69
N PHE A 185 78.23 -12.41 17.25
CA PHE A 185 78.24 -11.30 16.29
C PHE A 185 78.98 -10.07 16.81
N PHE A 186 78.91 -9.80 18.13
CA PHE A 186 79.62 -8.67 18.73
C PHE A 186 81.13 -8.81 18.58
N ALA A 187 81.69 -9.96 18.94
CA ALA A 187 83.12 -10.24 18.78
C ALA A 187 83.56 -10.20 17.31
N PHE A 188 82.73 -10.72 16.40
CA PHE A 188 82.98 -10.67 14.96
C PHE A 188 83.11 -9.23 14.43
N VAL A 189 82.12 -8.37 14.72
CA VAL A 189 82.14 -6.96 14.30
C VAL A 189 83.31 -6.20 14.93
N ALA A 190 83.61 -6.44 16.22
CA ALA A 190 84.73 -5.80 16.91
C ALA A 190 86.08 -6.19 16.29
N ASN A 191 86.28 -7.46 15.96
CA ASN A 191 87.50 -7.95 15.31
C ASN A 191 87.66 -7.37 13.90
N ILE A 192 86.57 -7.31 13.11
CA ILE A 192 86.56 -6.65 11.80
C ILE A 192 86.96 -5.18 11.91
N ARG A 193 86.36 -4.44 12.85
CA ARG A 193 86.70 -3.02 13.08
C ARG A 193 88.17 -2.85 13.42
N LYS A 194 88.72 -3.70 14.30
CA LYS A 194 90.14 -3.69 14.68
C LYS A 194 91.04 -3.95 13.48
N ALA A 195 90.69 -4.91 12.62
CA ALA A 195 91.46 -5.25 11.42
C ALA A 195 91.46 -4.10 10.39
N PHE A 196 90.29 -3.49 10.11
CA PHE A 196 90.22 -2.31 9.22
C PHE A 196 91.00 -1.11 9.77
N THR A 197 90.91 -0.88 11.09
CA THR A 197 91.68 0.20 11.74
C THR A 197 93.18 -0.02 11.56
N ALA A 198 93.68 -1.24 11.81
CA ALA A 198 95.08 -1.57 11.60
C ALA A 198 95.52 -1.46 10.13
N LEU A 199 94.66 -1.85 9.19
CA LEU A 199 94.91 -1.72 7.75
C LEU A 199 95.02 -0.23 7.34
N SER A 200 94.16 0.63 7.85
CA SER A 200 94.19 2.08 7.54
C SER A 200 95.49 2.75 7.99
N TYR A 201 96.04 2.38 9.16
CA TYR A 201 97.34 2.86 9.62
C TYR A 201 98.49 2.39 8.74
N LYS A 202 98.46 1.13 8.27
CA LYS A 202 99.49 0.59 7.36
C LYS A 202 99.47 1.23 5.97
N GLN A 203 98.32 1.71 5.51
CA GLN A 203 98.18 2.38 4.21
C GLN A 203 98.54 3.87 4.24
N SER A 204 98.63 4.45 5.45
CA SER A 204 98.92 5.88 5.66
C SER A 204 100.39 6.14 6.07
N ALA A 205 101.21 5.09 6.17
CA ALA A 205 102.63 5.12 6.50
C ALA A 205 103.46 4.77 5.28
#